data_AF-A0A1H9EZ12-F1
#
_entry.id   AF-A0A1H9EZ12-F1
#
_cell.length_a   1.000
_cell.length_b   1.000
_cell.length_c   1.000
_cell.angle_alpha   90.00
_cell.angle_beta   90.00
_cell.angle_gamma   90.00
#
_symmetry.space_group_name_H-M   'P 1'
#
loop_
_entity.id
_entity.type
_entity.pdbx_description
1 polymer ?
#
loop_
_entity_poly.entity_id
_entity_poly.type
_entity_poly.pdbx_seq_one_letter_code
_entity_poly.pdbx_strand_id
1 'polypeptide(L)'
;MSTASYSSEPRRRLNLSIRETLIQEARKAQLNLSRFLEEKLEQALREERGRRWQEENREAIEFHRERIAREGMWNKDLISF
;
A
#
# COMPACT_ATOMS: atom_id res chain seq x y z
N MET A 1 -2.08 2.60 -18.18
CA MET A 1 -1.68 3.82 -17.45
C MET A 1 -2.87 4.26 -16.62
N SER A 2 -2.90 3.88 -15.34
CA SER A 2 -4.02 4.23 -14.46
C SER A 2 -3.72 5.62 -13.89
N THR A 3 -4.39 6.62 -14.46
CA THR A 3 -4.40 7.97 -13.91
C THR A 3 -4.99 7.87 -12.51
N ALA A 4 -4.21 8.28 -11.50
CA ALA A 4 -4.70 8.46 -10.16
C ALA A 4 -5.83 9.50 -10.22
N SER A 5 -7.07 9.02 -10.28
CA SER A 5 -8.25 9.83 -10.04
C SER A 5 -8.10 10.32 -8.60
N TYR A 6 -7.76 11.60 -8.45
CA TYR A 6 -7.87 12.27 -7.16
C TYR A 6 -9.38 12.41 -6.92
N SER A 7 -10.00 11.32 -6.46
CA SER A 7 -11.43 11.28 -6.23
C SER A 7 -11.74 12.28 -5.12
N SER A 8 -12.53 13.29 -5.44
CA SER A 8 -13.10 14.23 -4.47
C SER A 8 -14.20 13.53 -3.67
N GLU A 9 -13.88 12.38 -3.07
CA GLU A 9 -14.85 11.64 -2.29
C GLU A 9 -15.25 12.46 -1.05
N PRO A 10 -16.56 12.52 -0.75
CA PRO A 10 -17.03 13.26 0.41
C PRO A 10 -16.47 12.64 1.68
N ARG A 11 -15.75 13.45 2.48
CA ARG A 11 -15.20 13.01 3.76
C ARG A 11 -16.32 12.72 4.75
N ARG A 12 -16.34 11.49 5.27
CA ARG A 12 -17.24 11.08 6.35
C ARG A 12 -16.58 11.33 7.70
N ARG A 13 -17.26 12.03 8.61
CA ARG A 13 -16.81 12.12 10.01
C ARG A 13 -17.03 10.78 10.71
N LEU A 14 -16.02 10.33 11.43
CA LEU A 14 -16.03 9.12 12.24
C LEU A 14 -15.73 9.49 13.70
N ASN A 15 -16.40 8.84 14.64
CA ASN A 15 -16.06 8.93 16.06
C ASN A 15 -15.10 7.80 16.39
N LEU A 16 -13.91 8.14 16.87
CA LEU A 16 -12.83 7.20 17.18
C LEU A 16 -12.39 7.38 18.63
N SER A 17 -12.10 6.29 19.31
CA SER A 17 -11.49 6.32 20.65
C SER A 17 -9.99 6.12 20.52
N ILE A 18 -9.21 7.12 20.92
CA ILE A 18 -7.74 7.11 20.89
C ILE A 18 -7.24 7.51 22.28
N ARG A 19 -6.08 6.97 22.69
CA ARG A 19 -5.45 7.34 23.97
C ARG A 19 -5.22 8.85 24.04
N GLU A 20 -5.73 9.47 25.10
CA GLU A 20 -5.65 10.92 25.31
C GLU A 20 -4.21 11.43 25.27
N THR A 21 -3.27 10.71 25.91
CA THR A 21 -1.85 11.10 25.94
C THR A 21 -1.25 11.25 24.54
N LEU A 22 -1.62 10.36 23.61
CA LEU A 22 -1.14 10.39 22.23
C LEU A 22 -1.72 11.58 21.45
N ILE A 23 -3.00 11.90 21.68
CA ILE A 23 -3.63 13.07 21.06
C ILE A 23 -2.97 14.36 21.56
N GLN A 24 -2.67 14.43 22.86
CA GLN A 24 -1.99 15.59 23.44
C GLN A 24 -0.58 15.77 22.86
N GLU A 25 0.19 14.69 22.72
CA GLU A 25 1.49 14.72 22.06
C GLU A 25 1.38 15.17 20.60
N ALA A 26 0.44 14.60 19.84
CA ALA A 26 0.23 14.98 18.44
C ALA A 26 -0.16 16.45 18.27
N ARG A 27 -0.99 16.99 19.19
CA ARG A 27 -1.36 18.42 19.20
C ARG A 27 -0.18 19.32 19.53
N LYS A 28 0.66 18.95 20.51
CA LYS A 28 1.90 19.67 20.82
C LYS A 28 2.86 19.69 19.63
N ALA A 29 2.91 18.60 18.87
CA ALA A 29 3.66 18.48 17.63
C ALA A 29 2.96 19.12 16.41
N GLN A 30 1.81 19.77 16.59
CA GLN A 30 1.03 20.42 15.53
C GLN A 30 0.66 19.51 14.34
N LEU A 31 0.49 18.20 14.60
CA LEU A 31 0.13 17.25 13.57
C LEU A 31 -1.30 17.46 13.07
N ASN A 32 -1.48 17.43 11.76
CA ASN A 32 -2.80 17.37 11.15
C ASN A 32 -3.34 15.94 11.25
N LEU A 33 -4.06 15.65 12.33
CA LEU A 33 -4.60 14.32 12.64
C LEU A 33 -5.47 13.73 11.54
N SER A 34 -6.26 14.56 10.85
CA SER A 34 -7.13 14.10 9.76
C SER A 34 -6.28 13.58 8.60
N ARG A 35 -5.31 14.38 8.15
CA ARG A 35 -4.42 13.99 7.05
C ARG A 35 -3.57 12.78 7.43
N PHE A 36 -3.01 12.78 8.64
CA PHE A 36 -2.20 11.67 9.13
C PHE A 36 -2.98 10.35 9.14
N LEU A 37 -4.23 10.37 9.63
CA LEU A 37 -5.06 9.18 9.69
C LEU A 37 -5.41 8.69 8.28
N GLU A 38 -5.73 9.60 7.36
CA GLU A 38 -6.05 9.29 5.97
C GLU A 38 -4.86 8.62 5.25
N GLU A 39 -3.66 9.22 5.33
CA GLU A 39 -2.44 8.66 4.75
C GLU A 39 -2.11 7.28 5.32
N LYS A 40 -2.28 7.09 6.63
CA LYS A 40 -2.02 5.81 7.28
C LYS A 40 -3.05 4.74 6.93
N LEU A 41 -4.32 5.11 6.78
CA LEU A 41 -5.36 4.19 6.31
C LEU A 41 -5.12 3.79 4.86
N GLU A 42 -4.78 4.72 3.98
CA GLU A 42 -4.44 4.41 2.59
C GLU A 42 -3.24 3.46 2.49
N GLN A 43 -2.20 3.72 3.29
CA GLN A 43 -1.03 2.86 3.36
C GLN A 43 -1.43 1.44 3.79
N ALA A 44 -2.13 1.30 4.91
CA ALA A 44 -2.55 0.00 5.44
C ALA A 44 -3.46 -0.76 4.45
N LEU A 45 -4.39 -0.06 3.79
CA LEU A 45 -5.26 -0.66 2.78
C LEU A 45 -4.49 -1.11 1.54
N ARG A 46 -3.48 -0.34 1.11
CA ARG A 46 -2.62 -0.71 -0.02
C ARG A 46 -1.81 -1.98 0.30
N GLU A 47 -1.24 -2.04 1.50
CA GLU A 47 -0.50 -3.21 1.98
C GLU A 47 -1.39 -4.46 2.06
N GLU A 48 -2.59 -4.32 2.63
CA GLU A 48 -3.56 -5.42 2.73
C GLU A 48 -4.03 -5.91 1.36
N ARG A 49 -4.30 -4.99 0.41
CA ARG A 49 -4.62 -5.35 -0.98
C ARG A 49 -3.47 -6.09 -1.65
N GLY A 50 -2.23 -5.64 -1.43
CA GLY A 50 -1.02 -6.31 -1.94
C GLY A 50 -0.89 -7.73 -1.37
N ARG A 51 -1.10 -7.89 -0.06
CA ARG A 51 -1.09 -9.20 0.61
C ARG A 51 -2.12 -10.15 0.01
N ARG A 52 -3.37 -9.70 -0.12
CA ARG A 52 -4.44 -10.52 -0.73
C ARG A 52 -4.14 -10.88 -2.17
N TRP A 53 -3.67 -9.92 -2.97
CA TRP A 53 -3.31 -10.20 -4.35
C TRP A 53 -2.21 -11.26 -4.45
N GLN A 54 -1.17 -11.19 -3.62
CA GLN A 54 -0.12 -12.21 -3.58
C GLN A 54 -0.65 -13.59 -3.17
N GLU A 55 -1.61 -13.64 -2.25
CA GLU A 55 -2.25 -14.88 -1.82
C GLU A 55 -3.11 -15.49 -2.94
N GLU A 56 -3.96 -14.67 -3.56
CA GLU A 56 -4.82 -15.07 -4.69
C GLU A 56 -4.02 -15.52 -5.91
N ASN A 57 -2.85 -14.92 -6.15
CA ASN A 57 -2.02 -15.18 -7.33
C ASN A 57 -0.82 -16.08 -7.02
N ARG A 58 -0.78 -16.73 -5.85
CA ARG A 58 0.37 -17.51 -5.40
C ARG A 58 0.80 -18.55 -6.45
N GLU A 59 -0.15 -19.33 -6.97
CA GLU A 59 0.14 -20.35 -7.98
C GLU A 59 0.70 -19.77 -9.29
N ALA A 60 0.12 -18.66 -9.77
CA ALA A 60 0.61 -17.97 -10.96
C ALA A 60 2.02 -17.41 -10.76
N ILE A 61 2.31 -16.89 -9.56
CA ILE A 61 3.63 -16.40 -9.17
C ILE A 61 4.64 -17.55 -9.12
N GLU A 62 4.31 -18.69 -8.49
CA GLU A 62 5.22 -19.85 -8.46
C GLU A 62 5.48 -20.41 -9.85
N PHE A 63 4.44 -20.58 -10.67
CA PHE A 63 4.59 -21.00 -12.07
C PHE A 63 5.55 -20.07 -12.84
N HIS A 64 5.40 -18.75 -12.64
CA HIS A 64 6.27 -17.78 -13.28
C HIS A 64 7.72 -17.85 -12.78
N ARG A 65 7.92 -18.07 -11.47
CA ARG A 65 9.25 -18.26 -10.86
C ARG A 65 9.95 -19.50 -11.41
N GLU A 66 9.24 -20.63 -11.49
CA GLU A 66 9.76 -21.87 -12.06
C GLU A 66 10.17 -21.69 -13.53
N ARG A 67 9.33 -21.00 -14.32
CA ARG A 67 9.66 -20.66 -15.71
C ARG A 67 10.95 -19.84 -15.81
N ILE A 68 11.10 -18.79 -14.99
CA ILE A 68 12.32 -17.97 -14.96
C ILE A 68 13.53 -18.80 -14.53
N ALA A 69 13.40 -19.68 -13.54
CA ALA A 69 14.49 -20.55 -13.10
C ALA A 69 14.98 -21.49 -14.23
N ARG A 70 14.04 -21.99 -15.04
CA ARG A 70 14.34 -22.88 -16.17
C ARG A 70 14.89 -22.14 -17.40
N GLU A 71 14.30 -21.01 -17.76
CA GLU A 71 14.54 -20.34 -19.06
C GLU A 71 15.42 -19.08 -18.94
N GLY A 72 15.57 -18.56 -17.72
CA GLY A 72 16.18 -17.26 -17.44
C GLY A 72 15.21 -16.10 -17.67
N MET A 73 15.69 -14.88 -17.37
CA MET A 73 14.95 -13.67 -17.71
C MET A 73 14.94 -13.46 -19.22
N TRP A 74 13.83 -12.95 -19.75
CA TRP A 74 13.63 -12.74 -21.19
C TRP A 74 14.59 -11.69 -21.78
N ASN A 75 15.09 -10.78 -20.96
CA ASN A 75 15.99 -9.68 -21.33
C ASN A 75 17.43 -9.92 -20.87
N LYS A 76 17.79 -11.14 -20.49
CA LYS A 76 19.13 -11.46 -19.96
C LYS A 76 20.27 -11.03 -20.88
N ASP A 77 20.05 -11.04 -22.20
CA ASP A 77 21.04 -10.67 -23.21
C ASP A 77 21.04 -9.17 -23.55
N LEU A 78 20.10 -8.39 -22.99
CA LEU A 78 19.95 -6.95 -23.24
C LEU A 78 20.49 -6.08 -22.09
N ILE A 79 20.80 -6.68 -20.94
CA ILE A 79 21.32 -5.97 -19.77
C ILE A 79 22.82 -6.26 -19.67
N SER A 80 23.62 -5.20 -19.64
CA SER A 80 25.05 -5.23 -19.29
C SER A 80 25.30 -4.39 -18.04
N PHE A 81 26.25 -4.82 -17.20
CA PHE A 81 26.69 -4.12 -15.98
C PHE A 81 28.11 -3.58 -16.17
#